data_AF-A0A6I8V3I9-F1
#
_entry.id   AF-A0A6I8V3I9-F1
#
_cell.length_a   1.000
_cell.length_b   1.000
_cell.length_c   1.000
_cell.angle_alpha   90.00
_cell.angle_beta   90.00
_cell.angle_gamma   90.00
#
_symmetry.space_group_name_H-M   'P 1'
#
loop_
_entity.id
_entity.type
_entity.pdbx_description
1 polymer ?
#
loop_
_entity_poly.entity_id
_entity_poly.type
_entity_poly.pdbx_seq_one_letter_code
_entity_poly.pdbx_strand_id
1 'polypeptide(L)'
;MIEEKKSDLPELSVPGFKYEQLREVLLRMRALQRYSFCVEAQIDSNLMQLRQGFLRLLEDYLTLEEVASLYTVSVLMFLVTENERPRQFDERLELLNASFNYSDTLKPTMIHYATITMLDSLKLTPCEEEHGYIYMLEAMPHILVACNTGKMIALGLLRAFIGALSNTTLVLHIYRNLWEVYDMVQSISQDTILADWSLCKTYILVKSFALLMSSTAFNSCNLGLRQAGYQGFQMPPIAAEISEWFTALRDKIEEKHTNLSSKSGFKLVRFIDQNILRYLTEESNETTSEAGIETVA
;
A
#
# COMPACT_ATOMS: atom_id res chain seq x y z
N MET A 1 -3.37 25.28 28.96
CA MET A 1 -3.65 23.84 29.13
C MET A 1 -4.54 23.44 27.97
N ILE A 2 -3.96 22.84 26.94
CA ILE A 2 -4.72 22.26 25.83
C ILE A 2 -5.21 20.91 26.36
N GLU A 3 -6.53 20.71 26.40
CA GLU A 3 -7.12 19.45 26.84
C GLU A 3 -6.67 18.32 25.89
N GLU A 4 -5.94 17.35 26.45
CA GLU A 4 -5.46 16.15 25.76
C GLU A 4 -6.66 15.38 25.20
N LYS A 5 -6.83 15.39 23.87
CA LYS A 5 -7.75 14.44 23.24
C LYS A 5 -7.07 13.07 23.28
N LYS A 6 -7.81 12.05 23.71
CA LYS A 6 -7.45 10.63 23.61
C LYS A 6 -6.97 10.17 22.20
N SER A 7 -7.17 10.99 21.16
CA SER A 7 -6.70 10.75 19.80
C SER A 7 -5.22 11.07 19.56
N ASP A 8 -4.52 11.75 20.47
CA ASP A 8 -3.12 12.15 20.27
C ASP A 8 -2.11 11.02 20.55
N LEU A 9 -2.57 9.87 21.06
CA LEU A 9 -1.76 8.68 21.32
C LEU A 9 -2.53 7.36 21.12
N PRO A 10 -2.79 6.92 19.88
CA PRO A 10 -2.53 5.55 19.53
C PRO A 10 -1.05 5.47 19.13
N GLU A 11 -0.31 4.53 19.71
CA GLU A 11 0.88 4.02 19.05
C GLU A 11 0.54 3.72 17.57
N LEU A 12 1.53 3.76 16.68
CA LEU A 12 1.41 3.14 15.34
C LEU A 12 1.08 1.62 15.41
N SER A 13 0.81 1.06 16.61
CA SER A 13 0.48 -0.34 16.84
C SER A 13 -0.98 -0.60 16.45
N VAL A 14 -1.15 -1.07 15.22
CA VAL A 14 -2.41 -1.68 14.80
C VAL A 14 -2.47 -3.11 15.35
N PRO A 15 -3.61 -3.57 15.90
CA PRO A 15 -3.75 -4.94 16.37
C PRO A 15 -3.41 -5.95 15.25
N GLY A 16 -2.83 -7.10 15.57
CA GLY A 16 -2.57 -8.13 14.56
C GLY A 16 -3.86 -8.58 13.85
N PHE A 17 -3.80 -8.75 12.53
CA PHE A 17 -4.94 -9.20 11.73
C PHE A 17 -5.29 -10.64 12.07
N LYS A 18 -6.53 -10.89 12.48
CA LYS A 18 -6.98 -12.18 13.02
C LYS A 18 -7.73 -13.01 11.99
N TYR A 19 -7.78 -14.32 12.23
CA TYR A 19 -8.50 -15.26 11.37
C TYR A 19 -10.00 -14.92 11.28
N GLU A 20 -10.62 -14.45 12.36
CA GLU A 20 -12.04 -14.06 12.36
C GLU A 20 -12.31 -12.91 11.38
N GLN A 21 -11.36 -11.99 11.22
CA GLN A 21 -11.46 -10.89 10.26
C GLN A 21 -11.35 -11.41 8.82
N LEU A 22 -10.42 -12.34 8.54
CA LEU A 22 -10.34 -13.04 7.25
C LEU A 22 -11.66 -13.76 6.93
N ARG A 23 -12.21 -14.50 7.90
CA ARG A 23 -13.45 -15.25 7.75
C ARG A 23 -14.62 -14.35 7.39
N GLU A 24 -14.77 -13.21 8.05
CA GLU A 24 -15.84 -12.23 7.74
C GLU A 24 -15.74 -11.68 6.32
N VAL A 25 -14.53 -11.44 5.83
CA VAL A 25 -14.33 -11.00 4.44
C VAL A 25 -14.70 -12.14 3.47
N LEU A 26 -14.20 -13.35 3.69
CA LEU A 26 -14.52 -14.52 2.86
C LEU A 26 -16.02 -14.79 2.79
N LEU A 27 -16.75 -14.59 3.90
CA LEU A 27 -18.20 -14.72 3.98
C LEU A 27 -18.95 -13.73 3.10
N ARG A 28 -18.33 -12.64 2.66
CA ARG A 28 -18.98 -11.58 1.87
C ARG A 28 -18.52 -11.57 0.41
N MET A 29 -17.47 -12.33 0.08
CA MET A 29 -16.93 -12.45 -1.28
C MET A 29 -17.68 -13.52 -2.09
N ARG A 30 -18.75 -13.12 -2.77
CA ARG A 30 -19.63 -14.02 -3.56
C ARG A 30 -18.88 -14.90 -4.55
N ALA A 31 -17.85 -14.36 -5.22
CA ALA A 31 -17.07 -15.10 -6.21
C ALA A 31 -16.40 -16.37 -5.65
N LEU A 32 -16.06 -16.35 -4.35
CA LEU A 32 -15.37 -17.45 -3.67
C LEU A 32 -16.33 -18.37 -2.89
N GLN A 33 -17.55 -17.92 -2.59
CA GLN A 33 -18.55 -18.73 -1.85
C GLN A 33 -18.97 -20.02 -2.56
N ARG A 34 -18.77 -20.11 -3.89
CA ARG A 34 -19.06 -21.33 -4.66
C ARG A 34 -18.12 -22.50 -4.34
N TYR A 35 -16.97 -22.22 -3.70
CA TYR A 35 -15.96 -23.24 -3.40
C TYR A 35 -16.20 -23.83 -2.02
N SER A 36 -16.36 -25.16 -1.94
CA SER A 36 -16.71 -25.84 -0.68
C SER A 36 -15.67 -25.59 0.40
N PHE A 37 -14.37 -25.55 0.06
CA PHE A 37 -13.30 -25.28 1.02
C PHE A 37 -13.39 -23.88 1.65
N CYS A 38 -13.96 -22.89 0.95
CA CYS A 38 -14.23 -21.56 1.53
C CYS A 38 -15.39 -21.58 2.53
N VAL A 39 -16.31 -22.54 2.38
CA VAL A 39 -17.43 -22.77 3.31
C VAL A 39 -16.96 -23.59 4.51
N GLU A 40 -16.22 -24.67 4.28
CA GLU A 40 -15.64 -25.54 5.33
C GLU A 40 -14.70 -24.75 6.26
N ALA A 41 -13.90 -23.84 5.70
CA ALA A 41 -13.04 -22.95 6.48
C ALA A 41 -13.77 -22.10 7.53
N GLN A 42 -15.06 -21.84 7.33
CA GLN A 42 -15.87 -21.09 8.31
C GLN A 42 -16.06 -21.86 9.61
N ILE A 43 -15.93 -23.19 9.56
CA ILE A 43 -16.21 -24.09 10.67
C ILE A 43 -14.92 -24.44 11.40
N ASP A 44 -13.87 -24.80 10.66
CA ASP A 44 -12.69 -25.46 11.23
C ASP A 44 -11.53 -24.50 11.55
N SER A 45 -11.64 -23.22 11.18
CA SER A 45 -10.57 -22.21 11.31
C SER A 45 -9.20 -22.66 10.76
N ASN A 46 -9.23 -23.52 9.74
CA ASN A 46 -8.03 -24.18 9.21
C ASN A 46 -7.40 -23.37 8.06
N LEU A 47 -6.44 -22.51 8.40
CA LEU A 47 -5.73 -21.66 7.44
C LEU A 47 -4.94 -22.46 6.39
N MET A 48 -4.43 -23.64 6.77
CA MET A 48 -3.67 -24.50 5.85
C MET A 48 -4.57 -25.13 4.79
N GLN A 49 -5.76 -25.60 5.18
CA GLN A 49 -6.76 -26.11 4.25
C GLN A 49 -7.24 -25.02 3.29
N LEU A 50 -7.46 -23.79 3.79
CA LEU A 50 -7.76 -22.63 2.94
C LEU A 50 -6.66 -22.38 1.91
N ARG A 51 -5.39 -22.34 2.35
CA ARG A 51 -4.24 -22.12 1.47
C ARG A 51 -4.18 -23.17 0.37
N GLN A 52 -4.27 -24.45 0.74
CA GLN A 52 -4.25 -25.55 -0.22
C GLN A 52 -5.47 -25.57 -1.14
N GLY A 53 -6.63 -25.09 -0.67
CA GLY A 53 -7.80 -24.88 -1.51
C GLY A 53 -7.55 -23.83 -2.58
N PHE A 54 -7.02 -22.67 -2.19
CA PHE A 54 -6.72 -21.59 -3.15
C PHE A 54 -5.58 -21.92 -4.11
N LEU A 55 -4.53 -22.62 -3.66
CA LEU A 55 -3.45 -23.05 -4.55
C LEU A 55 -3.97 -24.01 -5.62
N ARG A 56 -4.83 -24.98 -5.26
CA ARG A 56 -5.49 -25.85 -6.24
C ARG A 56 -6.40 -25.08 -7.18
N LEU A 57 -7.10 -24.06 -6.67
CA LEU A 57 -7.95 -23.21 -7.51
C LEU A 57 -7.18 -22.47 -8.61
N LEU A 58 -5.90 -22.14 -8.37
CA LEU A 58 -5.02 -21.53 -9.38
C LEU A 58 -4.63 -22.49 -10.52
N GLU A 59 -4.96 -23.78 -10.42
CA GLU A 59 -4.77 -24.74 -11.51
C GLU A 59 -5.91 -24.69 -12.54
N ASP A 60 -7.04 -24.05 -12.19
CA ASP A 60 -8.24 -23.93 -13.03
C ASP A 60 -8.28 -22.63 -13.85
N TYR A 61 -9.25 -22.53 -14.77
CA TYR A 61 -9.56 -21.29 -15.48
C TYR A 61 -10.50 -20.41 -14.65
N LEU A 62 -9.98 -19.27 -14.20
CA LEU A 62 -10.69 -18.35 -13.32
C LEU A 62 -11.27 -17.16 -14.09
N THR A 63 -12.46 -16.75 -13.69
CA THR A 63 -13.05 -15.47 -14.11
C THR A 63 -12.29 -14.29 -13.50
N LEU A 64 -12.41 -13.11 -14.11
CA LEU A 64 -11.77 -11.89 -13.59
C LEU A 64 -12.21 -11.57 -12.15
N GLU A 65 -13.47 -11.83 -11.80
CA GLU A 65 -13.99 -11.61 -10.45
C GLU A 65 -13.34 -12.55 -9.42
N GLU A 66 -13.04 -13.79 -9.81
CA GLU A 66 -12.32 -14.75 -8.96
C GLU A 66 -10.85 -14.37 -8.80
N VAL A 67 -10.19 -14.01 -9.89
CA VAL A 67 -8.79 -13.54 -9.85
C VAL A 67 -8.66 -12.30 -8.96
N ALA A 68 -9.56 -11.33 -9.12
CA ALA A 68 -9.58 -10.14 -8.26
C ALA A 68 -9.83 -10.49 -6.78
N SER A 69 -10.74 -11.45 -6.53
CA SER A 69 -11.01 -11.94 -5.18
C SER A 69 -9.80 -12.67 -4.56
N LEU A 70 -9.06 -13.43 -5.36
CA LEU A 70 -7.84 -14.10 -4.93
C LEU A 70 -6.72 -13.13 -4.58
N TYR A 71 -6.59 -12.00 -5.29
CA TYR A 71 -5.65 -10.96 -4.89
C TYR A 71 -5.95 -10.43 -3.49
N THR A 72 -7.22 -10.15 -3.17
CA THR A 72 -7.60 -9.73 -1.81
C THR A 72 -7.30 -10.82 -0.80
N VAL A 73 -7.78 -12.04 -1.03
CA VAL A 73 -7.67 -13.12 -0.04
C VAL A 73 -6.23 -13.52 0.20
N SER A 74 -5.40 -13.59 -0.83
CA SER A 74 -3.98 -13.92 -0.68
C SER A 74 -3.24 -12.89 0.18
N VAL A 75 -3.58 -11.60 0.03
CA VAL A 75 -3.08 -10.52 0.90
C VAL A 75 -3.57 -10.67 2.33
N LEU A 76 -4.88 -10.89 2.54
CA LEU A 76 -5.42 -11.08 3.90
C LEU A 76 -4.83 -12.31 4.58
N MET A 77 -4.65 -13.42 3.86
CA MET A 77 -4.02 -14.63 4.36
C MET A 77 -2.52 -14.45 4.67
N PHE A 78 -1.84 -13.57 3.96
CA PHE A 78 -0.47 -13.16 4.28
C PHE A 78 -0.42 -12.39 5.61
N LEU A 79 -1.44 -11.56 5.89
CA LEU A 79 -1.53 -10.72 7.08
C LEU A 79 -1.99 -11.44 8.35
N VAL A 80 -2.69 -12.58 8.22
CA VAL A 80 -3.19 -13.33 9.38
C VAL A 80 -2.03 -13.66 10.35
N THR A 81 -2.19 -13.23 11.59
CA THR A 81 -1.29 -13.53 12.69
C THR A 81 -1.61 -14.91 13.27
N GLU A 82 -0.66 -15.84 13.18
CA GLU A 82 -0.77 -17.19 13.75
C GLU A 82 0.03 -17.29 15.05
N ASN A 83 -0.67 -17.42 16.18
CA ASN A 83 -0.05 -17.41 17.51
C ASN A 83 0.57 -18.77 17.89
N GLU A 84 0.04 -19.89 17.38
CA GLU A 84 0.42 -21.23 17.82
C GLU A 84 1.61 -21.80 17.05
N ARG A 85 1.67 -21.55 15.75
CA ARG A 85 2.78 -21.92 14.88
C ARG A 85 2.97 -20.85 13.81
N PRO A 86 3.91 -19.91 13.99
CA PRO A 86 4.20 -18.93 12.95
C PRO A 86 4.65 -19.68 11.69
N ARG A 87 3.88 -19.57 10.60
CA ARG A 87 4.32 -20.04 9.28
C ARG A 87 5.69 -19.47 8.93
N GLN A 88 6.51 -20.27 8.25
CA GLN A 88 7.77 -19.76 7.69
C GLN A 88 7.45 -18.67 6.66
N PHE A 89 8.37 -17.72 6.50
CA PHE A 89 8.13 -16.54 5.65
C PHE A 89 7.77 -16.94 4.20
N ASP A 90 8.44 -17.95 3.67
CA ASP A 90 8.20 -18.48 2.31
C ASP A 90 6.79 -19.07 2.17
N GLU A 91 6.26 -19.71 3.21
CA GLU A 91 4.91 -20.28 3.23
C GLU A 91 3.81 -19.20 3.28
N ARG A 92 4.12 -18.03 3.82
CA ARG A 92 3.19 -16.88 3.83
C ARG A 92 3.12 -16.21 2.46
N LEU A 93 4.24 -16.17 1.75
CA LEU A 93 4.34 -15.52 0.44
C LEU A 93 3.90 -16.40 -0.74
N GLU A 94 3.94 -17.73 -0.60
CA GLU A 94 3.63 -18.65 -1.69
C GLU A 94 2.28 -18.35 -2.36
N LEU A 95 1.19 -18.25 -1.59
CA LEU A 95 -0.14 -17.98 -2.15
C LEU A 95 -0.24 -16.57 -2.75
N LEU A 96 0.40 -15.57 -2.14
CA LEU A 96 0.44 -14.20 -2.66
C LEU A 96 1.12 -14.18 -4.02
N ASN A 97 2.34 -14.73 -4.10
CA ASN A 97 3.09 -14.80 -5.34
C ASN A 97 2.36 -15.61 -6.40
N ALA A 98 1.79 -16.76 -6.06
CA ALA A 98 1.03 -17.59 -6.99
C ALA A 98 -0.21 -16.86 -7.53
N SER A 99 -0.95 -16.17 -6.65
CA SER A 99 -2.14 -15.41 -7.03
C SER A 99 -1.79 -14.27 -7.99
N PHE A 100 -0.81 -13.43 -7.64
CA PHE A 100 -0.41 -12.31 -8.50
C PHE A 100 0.23 -12.74 -9.82
N ASN A 101 0.98 -13.84 -9.85
CA ASN A 101 1.56 -14.39 -11.08
C ASN A 101 0.58 -15.17 -11.96
N TYR A 102 -0.61 -15.54 -11.44
CA TYR A 102 -1.64 -16.24 -12.22
C TYR A 102 -2.02 -15.50 -13.50
N SER A 103 -2.02 -14.16 -13.47
CA SER A 103 -2.29 -13.34 -14.64
C SER A 103 -1.32 -12.16 -14.74
N ASP A 104 -0.14 -12.42 -15.30
CA ASP A 104 0.95 -11.43 -15.48
C ASP A 104 0.68 -10.42 -16.63
N THR A 105 -0.48 -10.48 -17.29
CA THR A 105 -0.80 -9.64 -18.46
C THR A 105 -2.24 -9.10 -18.46
N LEU A 106 -2.77 -8.78 -17.29
CA LEU A 106 -4.07 -8.09 -17.23
C LEU A 106 -4.02 -6.76 -18.01
N LYS A 107 -5.07 -6.50 -18.78
CA LYS A 107 -5.23 -5.21 -19.47
C LYS A 107 -5.48 -4.09 -18.46
N PRO A 108 -5.17 -2.81 -18.78
CA PRO A 108 -5.37 -1.69 -17.85
C PRO A 108 -6.76 -1.61 -17.22
N THR A 109 -7.82 -1.90 -17.98
CA THR A 109 -9.21 -1.92 -17.47
C THR A 109 -9.48 -3.08 -16.50
N MET A 110 -8.83 -4.22 -16.70
CA MET A 110 -8.92 -5.38 -15.80
C MET A 110 -8.16 -5.11 -14.50
N ILE A 111 -7.01 -4.45 -14.58
CA ILE A 111 -6.27 -4.03 -13.38
C ILE A 111 -7.09 -3.01 -12.60
N HIS A 112 -7.70 -2.03 -13.27
CA HIS A 112 -8.61 -1.08 -12.63
C HIS A 112 -9.73 -1.79 -11.87
N TYR A 113 -10.41 -2.73 -12.52
CA TYR A 113 -11.45 -3.54 -11.91
C TYR A 113 -10.92 -4.31 -10.69
N ALA A 114 -9.77 -4.96 -10.81
CA ALA A 114 -9.15 -5.69 -9.70
C ALA A 114 -8.80 -4.76 -8.52
N THR A 115 -8.20 -3.60 -8.78
CA THR A 115 -7.89 -2.61 -7.74
C THR A 115 -9.14 -2.11 -7.02
N ILE A 116 -10.21 -1.76 -7.75
CA ILE A 116 -11.47 -1.33 -7.14
C ILE A 116 -12.10 -2.47 -6.32
N THR A 117 -12.11 -3.68 -6.86
CA THR A 117 -12.63 -4.86 -6.16
C THR A 117 -11.86 -5.13 -4.87
N MET A 118 -10.53 -4.98 -4.90
CA MET A 118 -9.71 -5.08 -3.68
C MET A 118 -10.05 -3.98 -2.68
N LEU A 119 -10.20 -2.72 -3.11
CA LEU A 119 -10.59 -1.60 -2.23
C LEU A 119 -11.95 -1.83 -1.58
N ASP A 120 -12.93 -2.30 -2.34
CA ASP A 120 -14.26 -2.59 -1.80
C ASP A 120 -14.24 -3.80 -0.87
N SER A 121 -13.43 -4.81 -1.18
CA SER A 121 -13.27 -5.98 -0.31
C SER A 121 -12.57 -5.63 1.00
N LEU A 122 -11.68 -4.64 1.00
CA LEU A 122 -11.03 -4.17 2.22
C LEU A 122 -12.01 -3.54 3.20
N LYS A 123 -13.01 -2.82 2.70
CA LYS A 123 -14.10 -2.26 3.51
C LYS A 123 -14.96 -3.34 4.18
N LEU A 124 -14.85 -4.59 3.75
CA LEU A 124 -15.55 -5.72 4.39
C LEU A 124 -14.86 -6.17 5.69
N THR A 125 -13.61 -5.77 5.90
CA THR A 125 -12.86 -6.11 7.12
C THR A 125 -13.52 -5.44 8.33
N PRO A 126 -13.89 -6.19 9.39
CA PRO A 126 -14.47 -5.61 10.59
C PRO A 126 -13.38 -4.96 11.45
N CYS A 127 -12.89 -3.80 11.03
CA CYS A 127 -11.92 -2.98 11.75
C CYS A 127 -12.20 -1.49 11.53
N GLU A 128 -11.51 -0.64 12.29
CA GLU A 128 -11.44 0.78 11.98
C GLU A 128 -10.80 0.99 10.61
N GLU A 129 -11.29 1.96 9.85
CA GLU A 129 -10.86 2.20 8.47
C GLU A 129 -9.34 2.37 8.35
N GLU A 130 -8.73 3.12 9.28
CA GLU A 130 -7.28 3.32 9.34
C GLU A 130 -6.52 2.00 9.52
N HIS A 131 -7.02 1.07 10.33
CA HIS A 131 -6.40 -0.25 10.51
C HIS A 131 -6.40 -1.04 9.20
N GLY A 132 -7.50 -0.99 8.45
CA GLY A 132 -7.60 -1.61 7.12
C GLY A 132 -6.52 -1.11 6.16
N TYR A 133 -6.26 0.20 6.13
CA TYR A 133 -5.18 0.78 5.34
C TYR A 133 -3.79 0.35 5.82
N ILE A 134 -3.55 0.31 7.13
CA ILE A 134 -2.26 -0.13 7.68
C ILE A 134 -1.95 -1.57 7.29
N TYR A 135 -2.91 -2.49 7.45
CA TYR A 135 -2.74 -3.88 7.04
C TYR A 135 -2.32 -3.98 5.57
N MET A 136 -2.97 -3.20 4.69
CA MET A 136 -2.59 -3.20 3.27
C MET A 136 -1.23 -2.60 3.01
N LEU A 137 -0.85 -1.54 3.73
CA LEU A 137 0.47 -0.93 3.64
C LEU A 137 1.59 -1.87 4.13
N GLU A 138 1.27 -2.85 4.99
CA GLU A 138 2.21 -3.91 5.38
C GLU A 138 2.42 -4.95 4.28
N ALA A 139 1.36 -5.30 3.54
CA ALA A 139 1.46 -6.22 2.40
C ALA A 139 2.04 -5.57 1.14
N MET A 140 1.96 -4.24 1.01
CA MET A 140 2.29 -3.51 -0.21
C MET A 140 3.68 -3.80 -0.80
N PRO A 141 4.78 -3.84 -0.01
CA PRO A 141 6.10 -4.15 -0.55
C PRO A 141 6.15 -5.52 -1.24
N HIS A 142 5.41 -6.51 -0.73
CA HIS A 142 5.35 -7.85 -1.31
C HIS A 142 4.56 -7.87 -2.62
N ILE A 143 3.45 -7.12 -2.68
CA ILE A 143 2.66 -6.97 -3.91
C ILE A 143 3.46 -6.25 -5.00
N LEU A 144 4.19 -5.19 -4.63
CA LEU A 144 4.99 -4.38 -5.56
C LEU A 144 6.07 -5.17 -6.29
N VAL A 145 6.63 -6.20 -5.65
CA VAL A 145 7.73 -7.01 -6.20
C VAL A 145 7.28 -8.38 -6.72
N ALA A 146 6.00 -8.77 -6.52
CA ALA A 146 5.50 -10.09 -6.91
C ALA A 146 5.48 -10.30 -8.43
N CYS A 147 4.95 -9.33 -9.19
CA CYS A 147 4.90 -9.34 -10.66
C CYS A 147 4.51 -7.94 -11.19
N ASN A 148 4.45 -7.79 -12.52
CA ASN A 148 4.05 -6.52 -13.15
C ASN A 148 2.59 -6.15 -12.82
N THR A 149 1.67 -7.12 -12.90
CA THR A 149 0.27 -6.92 -12.52
C THR A 149 0.15 -6.49 -11.06
N GLY A 150 0.87 -7.14 -10.14
CA GLY A 150 0.91 -6.80 -8.72
C GLY A 150 1.41 -5.37 -8.52
N LYS A 151 2.50 -4.99 -9.19
CA LYS A 151 3.01 -3.62 -9.14
C LYS A 151 1.96 -2.59 -9.56
N MET A 152 1.24 -2.81 -10.67
CA MET A 152 0.19 -1.89 -11.12
C MET A 152 -0.97 -1.80 -10.13
N ILE A 153 -1.41 -2.93 -9.56
CA ILE A 153 -2.45 -2.98 -8.54
C ILE A 153 -2.02 -2.20 -7.30
N ALA A 154 -0.80 -2.46 -6.81
CA ALA A 154 -0.24 -1.78 -5.63
C ALA A 154 -0.15 -0.26 -5.82
N LEU A 155 0.34 0.20 -6.96
CA LEU A 155 0.37 1.63 -7.28
C LEU A 155 -1.05 2.23 -7.34
N GLY A 156 -2.02 1.48 -7.89
CA GLY A 156 -3.43 1.87 -7.89
C GLY A 156 -4.01 1.99 -6.47
N LEU A 157 -3.71 1.03 -5.59
CA LEU A 157 -4.13 1.05 -4.18
C LEU A 157 -3.52 2.21 -3.40
N LEU A 158 -2.21 2.44 -3.53
CA LEU A 158 -1.52 3.55 -2.87
C LEU A 158 -2.07 4.90 -3.30
N ARG A 159 -2.35 5.07 -4.61
CA ARG A 159 -3.04 6.27 -5.12
C ARG A 159 -4.42 6.39 -4.49
N ALA A 160 -5.20 5.31 -4.45
CA ALA A 160 -6.53 5.31 -3.86
C ALA A 160 -6.54 5.72 -2.39
N PHE A 161 -5.53 5.31 -1.61
CA PHE A 161 -5.39 5.72 -0.20
C PHE A 161 -5.16 7.23 -0.10
N ILE A 162 -4.26 7.79 -0.91
CA ILE A 162 -4.03 9.24 -0.95
C ILE A 162 -5.28 9.99 -1.45
N GLY A 163 -5.99 9.45 -2.45
CA GLY A 163 -7.25 10.00 -2.94
C GLY A 163 -8.33 10.07 -1.86
N ALA A 164 -8.49 9.00 -1.08
CA ALA A 164 -9.40 8.97 0.06
C ALA A 164 -9.03 10.03 1.12
N LEU A 165 -7.75 10.18 1.42
CA LEU A 165 -7.25 11.15 2.41
C LEU A 165 -7.38 12.61 1.94
N SER A 166 -7.26 12.86 0.64
CA SER A 166 -7.37 14.18 0.00
C SER A 166 -8.80 14.54 -0.42
N ASN A 167 -9.77 13.63 -0.25
CA ASN A 167 -11.12 13.73 -0.81
C ASN A 167 -11.15 13.89 -2.34
N THR A 168 -10.16 13.32 -3.04
CA THR A 168 -10.06 13.36 -4.51
C THR A 168 -10.65 12.09 -5.12
N THR A 169 -11.53 12.25 -6.11
CA THR A 169 -12.06 11.12 -6.88
C THR A 169 -11.02 10.65 -7.90
N LEU A 170 -10.65 9.38 -7.83
CA LEU A 170 -9.62 8.80 -8.69
C LEU A 170 -10.18 7.95 -9.82
N VAL A 171 -9.69 8.22 -11.03
CA VAL A 171 -9.91 7.37 -12.20
C VAL A 171 -8.75 6.38 -12.31
N LEU A 172 -8.85 5.25 -11.60
CA LEU A 172 -7.71 4.33 -11.42
C LEU A 172 -7.27 3.59 -12.70
N HIS A 173 -8.08 3.55 -13.78
CA HIS A 173 -7.64 2.98 -15.06
C HIS A 173 -6.69 3.92 -15.84
N ILE A 174 -6.52 5.16 -15.39
CA ILE A 174 -5.53 6.08 -15.92
C ILE A 174 -4.35 6.12 -14.95
N TYR A 175 -3.28 5.41 -15.32
CA TYR A 175 -2.01 5.47 -14.61
C TYR A 175 -1.34 6.78 -14.93
N ARG A 176 -1.44 7.71 -13.98
CA ARG A 176 -0.86 9.04 -14.09
C ARG A 176 0.33 9.13 -13.14
N ASN A 177 1.25 10.03 -13.48
CA ASN A 177 2.54 10.20 -12.85
C ASN A 177 2.45 10.63 -11.37
N LEU A 178 3.58 10.58 -10.66
CA LEU A 178 3.69 11.06 -9.28
C LEU A 178 3.24 12.52 -9.12
N TRP A 179 3.24 13.33 -10.19
CA TRP A 179 2.82 14.72 -10.17
C TRP A 179 1.38 14.89 -9.68
N GLU A 180 0.42 14.15 -10.23
CA GLU A 180 -0.96 14.23 -9.75
C GLU A 180 -1.17 13.70 -8.35
N VAL A 181 -0.36 12.71 -7.97
CA VAL A 181 -0.38 12.20 -6.60
C VAL A 181 0.09 13.29 -5.66
N TYR A 182 1.13 14.03 -6.04
CA TYR A 182 1.60 15.17 -5.27
C TYR A 182 0.58 16.31 -5.24
N ASP A 183 -0.12 16.61 -6.33
CA ASP A 183 -1.23 17.58 -6.31
C ASP A 183 -2.30 17.21 -5.28
N MET A 184 -2.64 15.91 -5.17
CA MET A 184 -3.55 15.41 -4.12
C MET A 184 -2.96 15.57 -2.71
N VAL A 185 -1.65 15.43 -2.53
CA VAL A 185 -1.00 15.68 -1.23
C VAL A 185 -1.04 17.17 -0.90
N GLN A 186 -0.74 18.03 -1.87
CA GLN A 186 -0.75 19.48 -1.70
C GLN A 186 -2.14 20.04 -1.39
N SER A 187 -3.21 19.39 -1.85
CA SER A 187 -4.58 19.80 -1.51
C SER A 187 -4.94 19.53 -0.04
N ILE A 188 -4.11 18.77 0.69
CA ILE A 188 -4.30 18.50 2.11
C ILE A 188 -3.61 19.60 2.91
N SER A 189 -4.40 20.40 3.63
CA SER A 189 -3.86 21.41 4.54
C SER A 189 -3.06 20.75 5.67
N GLN A 190 -1.80 21.15 5.82
CA GLN A 190 -0.95 20.69 6.93
C GLN A 190 -1.53 21.07 8.30
N ASP A 191 -2.24 22.20 8.38
CA ASP A 191 -2.86 22.63 9.63
C ASP A 191 -4.03 21.70 9.99
N THR A 192 -4.78 21.21 8.99
CA THR A 192 -5.79 20.16 9.17
C THR A 192 -5.16 18.83 9.61
N ILE A 193 -4.00 18.45 9.04
CA ILE A 193 -3.28 17.25 9.48
C ILE A 193 -2.93 17.37 10.97
N LEU A 194 -2.41 18.51 11.41
CA LEU A 194 -1.95 18.68 12.78
C LEU A 194 -3.09 18.83 13.79
N ALA A 195 -4.20 19.44 13.38
CA ALA A 195 -5.35 19.68 14.25
C ALA A 195 -6.28 18.46 14.36
N ASP A 196 -6.56 17.79 13.23
CA ASP A 196 -7.70 16.88 13.13
C ASP A 196 -7.32 15.42 12.88
N TRP A 197 -6.11 15.13 12.38
CA TRP A 197 -5.74 13.77 12.02
C TRP A 197 -5.11 13.02 13.19
N SER A 198 -5.39 11.71 13.25
CA SER A 198 -4.62 10.78 14.07
C SER A 198 -3.21 10.65 13.50
N LEU A 199 -2.25 10.27 14.35
CA LEU A 199 -0.89 9.96 13.87
C LEU A 199 -0.87 8.79 12.89
N CYS A 200 -1.78 7.83 13.05
CA CYS A 200 -1.97 6.69 12.16
C CYS A 200 -2.37 7.16 10.74
N LYS A 201 -3.36 8.06 10.65
CA LYS A 201 -3.80 8.68 9.39
C LYS A 201 -2.66 9.42 8.68
N THR A 202 -1.88 10.19 9.42
CA THR A 202 -0.71 10.88 8.88
C THR A 202 0.34 9.89 8.38
N TYR A 203 0.58 8.80 9.11
CA TYR A 203 1.48 7.75 8.65
C TYR A 203 0.98 7.03 7.41
N ILE A 204 -0.33 6.79 7.25
CA ILE A 204 -0.92 6.23 6.04
C ILE A 204 -0.59 7.12 4.84
N LEU A 205 -0.76 8.45 4.95
CA LEU A 205 -0.38 9.41 3.91
C LEU A 205 1.11 9.29 3.55
N VAL A 206 1.97 9.46 4.57
CA VAL A 206 3.42 9.52 4.40
C VAL A 206 3.96 8.20 3.82
N LYS A 207 3.54 7.06 4.35
CA LYS A 207 3.96 5.74 3.86
C LYS A 207 3.45 5.47 2.45
N SER A 208 2.20 5.84 2.15
CA SER A 208 1.64 5.65 0.82
C SER A 208 2.44 6.44 -0.22
N PHE A 209 2.75 7.71 0.09
CA PHE A 209 3.52 8.57 -0.79
C PHE A 209 4.97 8.09 -0.94
N ALA A 210 5.63 7.72 0.15
CA ALA A 210 7.00 7.18 0.11
C ALA A 210 7.10 5.93 -0.78
N LEU A 211 6.17 4.98 -0.63
CA LEU A 211 6.13 3.76 -1.45
C LEU A 211 5.90 4.06 -2.93
N LEU A 212 5.02 5.02 -3.25
CA LEU A 212 4.81 5.47 -4.64
C LEU A 212 6.10 6.06 -5.22
N MET A 213 6.72 6.99 -4.48
CA MET A 213 7.93 7.69 -4.90
C MET A 213 9.08 6.71 -5.15
N SER A 214 9.37 5.80 -4.21
CA SER A 214 10.40 4.78 -4.41
C SER A 214 10.07 3.88 -5.61
N SER A 215 8.81 3.48 -5.79
CA SER A 215 8.40 2.61 -6.89
C SER A 215 8.50 3.29 -8.26
N THR A 216 8.29 4.61 -8.33
CA THR A 216 8.50 5.40 -9.57
C THR A 216 9.98 5.60 -9.85
N ALA A 217 10.79 5.83 -8.82
CA ALA A 217 12.17 6.21 -8.99
C ALA A 217 13.10 5.04 -9.42
N PHE A 218 12.81 3.79 -9.03
CA PHE A 218 13.47 2.58 -9.57
C PHE A 218 13.06 2.25 -11.03
N ASN A 219 13.40 3.15 -11.95
CA ASN A 219 12.96 3.16 -13.35
C ASN A 219 13.48 2.00 -14.20
N SER A 220 14.64 1.42 -13.86
CA SER A 220 15.22 0.28 -14.58
C SER A 220 14.32 -0.97 -14.53
N CYS A 221 13.55 -1.14 -13.44
CA CYS A 221 12.58 -2.22 -13.28
C CYS A 221 11.24 -1.98 -13.98
N ASN A 222 11.04 -0.83 -14.64
CA ASN A 222 9.77 -0.44 -15.26
C ASN A 222 9.74 -0.59 -16.79
N LEU A 223 10.79 -1.15 -17.41
CA LEU A 223 10.87 -1.30 -18.86
C LEU A 223 9.73 -2.16 -19.42
N GLY A 224 9.45 -3.31 -18.80
CA GLY A 224 8.36 -4.21 -19.21
C GLY A 224 6.99 -3.55 -19.12
N LEU A 225 6.76 -2.73 -18.09
CA LEU A 225 5.53 -1.95 -17.95
C LEU A 225 5.40 -0.87 -19.03
N ARG A 226 6.48 -0.15 -19.33
CA ARG A 226 6.49 0.84 -20.44
C ARG A 226 6.20 0.18 -21.79
N GLN A 227 6.79 -1.00 -22.05
CA GLN A 227 6.53 -1.77 -23.27
C GLN A 227 5.08 -2.27 -23.36
N ALA A 228 4.46 -2.62 -22.23
CA ALA A 228 3.05 -2.97 -22.16
C ALA A 228 2.09 -1.76 -22.23
N GLY A 229 2.62 -0.55 -22.44
CA GLY A 229 1.85 0.68 -22.62
C GLY A 229 1.51 1.44 -21.34
N TYR A 230 2.06 1.02 -20.19
CA TYR A 230 1.89 1.74 -18.94
C TYR A 230 2.78 2.99 -18.88
N GLN A 231 2.24 4.10 -18.38
CA GLN A 231 2.92 5.39 -18.24
C GLN A 231 2.92 5.86 -16.77
N GLY A 232 3.65 6.93 -16.48
CA GLY A 232 3.64 7.58 -15.15
C GLY A 232 4.74 7.15 -14.18
N PHE A 233 5.73 6.38 -14.64
CA PHE A 233 6.86 5.94 -13.80
C PHE A 233 8.02 6.93 -13.74
N GLN A 234 7.96 8.06 -14.44
CA GLN A 234 9.04 9.04 -14.39
C GLN A 234 8.89 9.89 -13.13
N MET A 235 10.00 10.12 -12.44
CA MET A 235 10.04 11.13 -11.38
C MET A 235 9.81 12.51 -12.00
N PRO A 236 8.80 13.26 -11.55
CA PRO A 236 8.57 14.61 -12.04
C PRO A 236 9.68 15.55 -11.51
N PRO A 237 10.00 16.65 -12.22
CA PRO A 237 11.06 17.60 -11.84
C PRO A 237 10.63 18.53 -10.68
N ILE A 238 9.93 17.99 -9.69
CA ILE A 238 9.34 18.69 -8.54
C ILE A 238 9.94 18.20 -7.22
N ALA A 239 11.11 17.57 -7.26
CA ALA A 239 11.78 17.03 -6.06
C ALA A 239 11.96 18.10 -4.97
N ALA A 240 12.27 19.34 -5.36
CA ALA A 240 12.38 20.47 -4.43
C ALA A 240 11.03 20.79 -3.75
N GLU A 241 9.94 20.88 -4.51
CA GLU A 241 8.59 21.16 -3.99
C GLU A 241 8.12 20.06 -3.02
N ILE A 242 8.35 18.79 -3.40
CA ILE A 242 8.07 17.64 -2.53
C ILE A 242 8.88 17.75 -1.23
N SER A 243 10.18 18.03 -1.35
CA SER A 243 11.07 18.18 -0.20
C SER A 243 10.63 19.30 0.74
N GLU A 244 10.30 20.47 0.20
CA GLU A 244 9.81 21.62 0.97
C GLU A 244 8.51 21.29 1.73
N TRP A 245 7.54 20.68 1.05
CA TRP A 245 6.26 20.33 1.67
C TRP A 245 6.43 19.32 2.81
N PHE A 246 7.21 18.26 2.58
CA PHE A 246 7.45 17.23 3.62
C PHE A 246 8.37 17.72 4.74
N THR A 247 9.30 18.63 4.47
CA THR A 247 10.11 19.29 5.52
C THR A 247 9.20 20.11 6.43
N ALA A 248 8.34 20.96 5.87
CA ALA A 248 7.40 21.76 6.64
C ALA A 248 6.45 20.90 7.49
N LEU A 249 5.91 19.80 6.91
CA LEU A 249 5.09 18.87 7.67
C LEU A 249 5.88 18.21 8.81
N ARG A 250 7.11 17.73 8.50
CA ARG A 250 7.99 17.06 9.46
C ARG A 250 8.33 17.96 10.64
N ASP A 251 8.70 19.21 10.39
CA ASP A 251 9.06 20.18 11.43
C ASP A 251 7.88 20.47 12.35
N LYS A 252 6.67 20.65 11.78
CA LYS A 252 5.46 20.86 12.58
C LYS A 252 5.06 19.64 13.41
N ILE A 253 5.25 18.42 12.88
CA ILE A 253 5.04 17.17 13.65
C ILE A 253 6.05 17.09 14.80
N GLU A 254 7.33 17.38 14.52
CA GLU A 254 8.40 17.36 15.52
C GLU A 254 8.12 18.36 16.65
N GLU A 255 7.72 19.59 16.32
CA GLU A 255 7.34 20.61 17.31
C GLU A 255 6.15 20.15 18.16
N LYS A 256 5.05 19.71 17.53
CA LYS A 256 3.85 19.22 18.24
C LYS A 256 4.20 18.08 19.18
N HIS A 257 4.98 17.10 18.72
CA HIS A 257 5.25 15.89 19.50
C HIS A 257 6.43 15.99 20.47
N THR A 258 7.29 17.00 20.33
CA THR A 258 8.25 17.39 21.38
C THR A 258 7.52 17.89 22.61
N ASN A 259 6.53 18.77 22.43
CA ASN A 259 5.69 19.26 23.52
C ASN A 259 4.91 18.13 24.22
N LEU A 260 4.55 17.08 23.47
CA LEU A 260 3.81 15.92 23.97
C LEU A 260 4.71 14.76 24.46
N SER A 261 6.04 14.87 24.36
CA SER A 261 6.98 13.76 24.64
C SER A 261 6.63 12.43 23.96
N SER A 262 6.08 12.47 22.73
CA SER A 262 5.53 11.30 22.05
C SER A 262 6.59 10.55 21.23
N LYS A 263 6.95 9.33 21.67
CA LYS A 263 7.86 8.44 20.93
C LYS A 263 7.37 8.10 19.53
N SER A 264 6.06 7.94 19.34
CA SER A 264 5.47 7.60 18.04
C SER A 264 5.56 8.75 17.06
N GLY A 265 5.37 10.00 17.52
CA GLY A 265 5.57 11.19 16.70
C GLY A 265 7.02 11.28 16.18
N PHE A 266 8.00 11.06 17.04
CA PHE A 266 9.41 11.01 16.63
C PHE A 266 9.72 9.87 15.65
N LYS A 267 9.06 8.72 15.77
CA LYS A 267 9.21 7.63 14.76
C LYS A 267 8.69 8.08 13.39
N LEU A 268 7.58 8.81 13.33
CA LEU A 268 7.05 9.34 12.07
C LEU A 268 7.98 10.39 11.45
N VAL A 269 8.52 11.31 12.27
CA VAL A 269 9.54 12.28 11.83
C VAL A 269 10.72 11.56 11.17
N ARG A 270 11.31 10.57 11.87
CA ARG A 270 12.42 9.78 11.32
C ARG A 270 12.04 9.02 10.05
N PHE A 271 10.79 8.55 9.95
CA PHE A 271 10.31 7.90 8.73
C PHE A 271 10.29 8.87 7.55
N ILE A 272 9.80 10.10 7.74
CA ILE A 272 9.79 11.15 6.70
C ILE A 272 11.23 11.47 6.27
N ASP A 273 12.13 11.68 7.24
CA ASP A 273 13.53 11.97 6.96
C ASP A 273 14.18 10.87 6.10
N GLN A 274 13.97 9.60 6.45
CA GLN A 274 14.65 8.48 5.81
C GLN A 274 14.05 8.07 4.47
N ASN A 275 12.72 8.08 4.34
CA ASN A 275 12.03 7.47 3.21
C ASN A 275 11.55 8.50 2.17
N ILE A 276 11.56 9.80 2.52
CA ILE A 276 11.16 10.87 1.60
C ILE A 276 12.32 11.84 1.39
N LEU A 277 12.74 12.56 2.45
CA LEU A 277 13.68 13.67 2.30
C LEU A 277 15.07 13.21 1.87
N ARG A 278 15.62 12.20 2.55
CA ARG A 278 16.93 11.63 2.21
C ARG A 278 16.95 11.07 0.80
N TYR A 279 15.89 10.37 0.40
CA TYR A 279 15.75 9.80 -0.93
C TYR A 279 15.88 10.87 -2.02
N LEU A 280 15.16 11.99 -1.87
CA LEU A 280 15.19 13.10 -2.82
C LEU A 280 16.56 13.78 -2.89
N THR A 281 17.29 13.85 -1.78
CA THR A 281 18.65 14.42 -1.75
C THR A 281 19.71 13.50 -2.36
N GLU A 282 19.60 12.18 -2.18
CA GLU A 282 20.59 11.23 -2.72
C GLU A 282 20.46 11.10 -4.25
N GLU A 283 19.24 11.03 -4.80
CA GLU A 283 19.05 11.00 -6.27
C GLU A 283 19.46 12.30 -6.97
N SER A 284 19.29 13.46 -6.32
CA SER A 284 19.80 14.73 -6.86
C SER A 284 21.33 14.78 -6.95
N ASN A 285 22.02 14.01 -6.08
CA ASN A 285 23.47 13.92 -6.06
C ASN A 285 24.00 12.88 -7.07
N GLU A 286 23.26 11.80 -7.33
CA GLU A 286 23.64 10.81 -8.36
C GLU A 286 23.48 11.37 -9.78
N THR A 287 22.40 12.12 -10.05
CA THR A 287 22.18 12.78 -11.35
C THR A 287 23.16 13.90 -11.66
N THR A 288 23.78 14.52 -10.65
CA THR A 288 24.86 15.51 -10.84
C THR A 288 26.25 14.88 -11.02
N SER A 289 26.43 13.62 -10.62
CA SER A 289 27.71 12.90 -10.77
C SER A 289 27.90 12.31 -12.18
N GLU A 290 26.81 11.95 -12.88
CA GLU A 290 26.87 11.47 -14.27
C GLU A 290 27.18 12.59 -15.29
N ALA A 291 26.96 13.86 -14.96
CA ALA A 291 27.28 14.99 -15.83
C ALA A 291 28.80 15.36 -15.86
N GLY A 292 29.63 14.64 -15.09
CA GLY A 292 31.05 14.99 -14.87
C GLY A 292 32.08 14.23 -15.72
N ILE A 293 31.68 13.33 -16.62
CA ILE A 293 32.62 12.49 -17.40
C ILE A 293 32.30 12.54 -18.91
N GLU A 294 32.23 13.73 -19.49
CA GLU A 294 32.33 13.89 -20.95
C GLU A 294 33.11 15.17 -21.32
N THR A 295 34.39 15.25 -20.95
CA THR A 295 35.41 16.00 -21.71
C THR A 295 36.81 15.57 -21.31
N VAL A 296 37.31 14.45 -21.84
CA VAL A 296 38.71 14.33 -22.33
C VAL A 296 38.74 13.21 -23.37
N ALA A 297 38.73 13.59 -24.65
CA ALA A 297 39.26 12.81 -25.76
C ALA A 297 39.92 13.80 -26.74
#